data_AF-A0AAW1TC04-F1
#
_entry.id   AF-A0AAW1TC04-F1
#
_cell.length_a   1.000
_cell.length_b   1.000
_cell.length_c   1.000
_cell.angle_alpha   90.00
_cell.angle_beta   90.00
_cell.angle_gamma   90.00
#
_symmetry.space_group_name_H-M   'P 1'
#
loop_
_entity.id
_entity.type
_entity.pdbx_description
1 polymer ?
#
loop_
_entity_poly.entity_id
_entity_poly.type
_entity_poly.pdbx_seq_one_letter_code
_entity_poly.pdbx_strand_id
1 'polypeptide(L)'
;MLGSLQAVGLLALSAGLSQAETFFYLVRQWPTTYCTVEASCSTYPDRNAFSIHGLWPNYDRGGYPENCTNELYNPSSVADIRSQMTEAWESYSEPNDRFWGHEWECHGTCTKLGQAEFFRTVLSLNQKYNLEDALANAGIVPNEQTTYSTADIGDAITKAYNAQPTVRCANRRQEGEQLLDSIFMCFNENLEAEDCLDACPQGCERSNCKEALYLPVENALASQGLALDNLVDGSGPLRRRGRVECQRGDHGPSAQAVQAS
;
A
#
# COMPACT_ATOMS: atom_id res chain seq x y z
N MET A 1 18.59 4.48 -73.42
CA MET A 1 19.02 4.70 -72.03
C MET A 1 18.07 5.69 -71.39
N LEU A 2 17.84 5.55 -70.08
CA LEU A 2 16.95 6.31 -69.18
C LEU A 2 15.61 5.63 -68.91
N GLY A 3 15.65 4.67 -67.99
CA GLY A 3 14.50 4.14 -67.29
C GLY A 3 14.05 5.11 -66.19
N SER A 4 12.74 5.27 -66.08
CA SER A 4 12.05 6.04 -65.04
C SER A 4 11.94 5.22 -63.75
N LEU A 5 12.62 5.66 -62.69
CA LEU A 5 12.47 5.12 -61.34
C LEU A 5 11.07 5.41 -60.79
N GLN A 6 10.40 4.37 -60.30
CA GLN A 6 9.22 4.51 -59.43
C GLN A 6 9.68 4.96 -58.04
N ALA A 7 9.11 6.05 -57.54
CA ALA A 7 9.29 6.47 -56.16
C ALA A 7 8.43 5.58 -55.24
N VAL A 8 9.09 4.74 -54.45
CA VAL A 8 8.44 4.01 -53.35
C VAL A 8 8.34 4.98 -52.16
N GLY A 9 7.13 5.43 -51.85
CA GLY A 9 6.87 6.22 -50.65
C GLY A 9 7.00 5.34 -49.40
N LEU A 10 7.97 5.66 -48.54
CA LEU A 10 8.04 5.11 -47.19
C LEU A 10 6.86 5.68 -46.36
N LEU A 11 5.87 4.85 -46.07
CA LEU A 11 4.94 5.07 -44.97
C LEU A 11 5.72 4.86 -43.67
N ALA A 12 6.15 5.95 -43.03
CA ALA A 12 6.62 5.89 -41.66
C ALA A 12 5.43 5.55 -40.76
N LEU A 13 5.37 4.31 -40.26
CA LEU A 13 4.53 4.01 -39.10
C LEU A 13 5.15 4.76 -37.92
N SER A 14 4.59 5.90 -37.56
CA SER A 14 4.78 6.47 -36.23
C SER A 14 4.13 5.51 -35.25
N ALA A 15 4.91 4.57 -34.71
CA ALA A 15 4.56 3.89 -33.48
C ALA A 15 4.41 4.97 -32.42
N GLY A 16 3.18 5.45 -32.22
CA GLY A 16 2.86 6.27 -31.07
C GLY A 16 3.25 5.43 -29.86
N LEU A 17 4.16 5.93 -29.03
CA LEU A 17 4.30 5.39 -27.69
C LEU A 17 2.93 5.54 -27.04
N SER A 18 2.17 4.45 -26.91
CA SER A 18 1.04 4.47 -26.00
C SER A 18 1.64 4.76 -24.64
N GLN A 19 1.19 5.86 -24.03
CA GLN A 19 1.51 6.20 -22.66
C GLN A 19 1.18 4.96 -21.81
N ALA A 20 2.03 4.62 -20.84
CA ALA A 20 1.63 3.64 -19.84
C ALA A 20 0.43 4.22 -19.10
N GLU A 21 -0.66 3.46 -19.01
CA GLU A 21 -1.84 3.89 -18.26
C GLU A 21 -1.46 3.85 -16.77
N THR A 22 -1.92 4.85 -16.01
CA THR A 22 -1.66 4.91 -14.58
C THR A 22 -2.78 4.21 -13.82
N PHE A 23 -2.43 3.44 -12.81
CA PHE A 23 -3.38 2.95 -11.82
C PHE A 23 -2.86 3.32 -10.43
N PHE A 24 -3.67 3.11 -9.40
CA PHE A 24 -3.30 3.42 -8.02
C PHE A 24 -3.41 2.21 -7.13
N TYR A 25 -2.39 1.99 -6.29
CA TYR A 25 -2.53 1.18 -5.09
C TYR A 25 -3.00 2.06 -3.94
N LEU A 26 -4.16 1.77 -3.37
CA LEU A 26 -4.39 2.14 -1.97
C LEU A 26 -3.81 1.02 -1.11
N VAL A 27 -2.87 1.34 -0.24
CA VAL A 27 -2.23 0.38 0.65
C VAL A 27 -2.73 0.62 2.06
N ARG A 28 -3.33 -0.40 2.68
CA ARG A 28 -3.66 -0.38 4.11
C ARG A 28 -2.81 -1.39 4.84
N GLN A 29 -2.24 -0.98 5.95
CA GLN A 29 -1.36 -1.76 6.80
C GLN A 29 -2.11 -2.23 8.05
N TRP A 30 -1.79 -3.43 8.54
CA TRP A 30 -2.23 -3.91 9.85
C TRP A 30 -1.23 -3.50 10.93
N PRO A 31 -1.56 -2.52 11.80
CA PRO A 31 -0.59 -1.94 12.74
C PRO A 31 -0.01 -2.93 13.75
N THR A 32 -0.83 -3.88 14.23
CA THR A 32 -0.40 -4.90 15.19
C THR A 32 0.72 -5.75 14.62
N THR A 33 0.64 -6.10 13.33
CA THR A 33 1.69 -6.84 12.64
C THR A 33 2.96 -6.00 12.54
N TYR A 34 2.84 -4.74 12.10
CA TYR A 34 3.99 -3.82 12.02
C TYR A 34 4.74 -3.75 13.36
N CYS A 35 4.02 -3.49 14.45
CA CYS A 35 4.61 -3.37 15.78
C CYS A 35 5.12 -4.68 16.38
N THR A 36 4.71 -5.83 15.84
CA THR A 36 5.25 -7.14 16.23
C THR A 36 6.62 -7.41 15.57
N VAL A 37 6.79 -6.98 14.32
CA VAL A 37 7.94 -7.36 13.49
C VAL A 37 9.01 -6.25 13.37
N GLU A 38 8.63 -4.99 13.56
CA GLU A 38 9.53 -3.83 13.39
C GLU A 38 10.07 -3.23 14.68
N ALA A 39 11.38 -2.98 14.69
CA ALA A 39 12.06 -2.33 15.82
C ALA A 39 11.68 -0.86 15.97
N SER A 40 11.25 -0.24 14.88
CA SER A 40 10.94 1.18 14.80
C SER A 40 9.56 1.53 15.34
N CYS A 41 8.73 0.54 15.70
CA CYS A 41 7.43 0.83 16.29
C CYS A 41 7.62 1.61 17.61
N SER A 42 6.97 2.77 17.68
CA SER A 42 7.04 3.72 18.80
C SER A 42 5.67 4.14 19.33
N THR A 43 4.62 3.92 18.54
CA THR A 43 3.21 4.04 18.94
C THR A 43 2.60 2.65 18.79
N TYR A 44 1.94 2.12 19.82
CA TYR A 44 1.24 0.83 19.71
C TYR A 44 -0.23 1.06 19.38
N PRO A 45 -0.84 0.24 18.51
CA PRO A 45 -2.24 0.37 18.19
C PRO A 45 -3.11 0.12 19.42
N ASP A 46 -4.14 0.95 19.58
CA ASP A 46 -5.15 0.84 20.65
C ASP A 46 -6.47 0.22 20.16
N ARG A 47 -6.52 -0.18 18.88
CA ARG A 47 -7.67 -0.78 18.22
C ARG A 47 -7.26 -1.79 17.15
N ASN A 48 -8.13 -2.76 16.90
CA ASN A 48 -8.04 -3.65 15.74
C ASN A 48 -8.61 -3.00 14.47
N ALA A 49 -7.81 -2.16 13.82
CA ALA A 49 -8.18 -1.59 12.53
C ALA A 49 -6.96 -1.45 11.63
N PHE A 50 -7.20 -1.43 10.33
CA PHE A 50 -6.21 -1.01 9.38
C PHE A 50 -5.88 0.48 9.55
N SER A 51 -4.64 0.83 9.27
CA SER A 51 -4.22 2.20 9.02
C SER A 51 -3.86 2.35 7.55
N ILE A 52 -4.18 3.49 6.95
CA ILE A 52 -3.71 3.83 5.61
C ILE A 52 -2.19 3.90 5.66
N HIS A 53 -1.53 3.27 4.68
CA HIS A 53 -0.13 3.50 4.41
C HIS A 53 -0.01 4.62 3.37
N GLY A 54 -0.66 4.46 2.21
CA GLY A 54 -0.69 5.48 1.19
C GLY A 54 -1.48 5.15 -0.07
N LEU A 55 -1.57 6.13 -0.97
CA LEU A 55 -2.13 5.99 -2.31
C LEU A 55 -1.01 6.23 -3.33
N TRP A 56 -0.63 5.18 -4.05
CA TRP A 56 0.58 5.16 -4.85
C TRP A 56 0.24 5.01 -6.34
N PRO A 57 0.58 6.01 -7.19
CA PRO A 57 0.46 5.85 -8.63
C PRO A 57 1.49 4.85 -9.15
N ASN A 58 1.05 4.00 -10.07
CA ASN A 58 1.84 2.95 -10.69
C ASN A 58 1.54 2.85 -12.18
N TYR A 59 2.48 2.29 -12.93
CA TYR A 59 2.31 2.05 -14.36
C TYR A 59 1.83 0.62 -14.63
N ASP A 60 0.84 0.46 -15.51
CA ASP A 60 0.28 -0.83 -15.95
C ASP A 60 1.32 -1.82 -16.50
N ARG A 61 2.42 -1.31 -17.06
CA ARG A 61 3.56 -2.06 -17.59
C ARG A 61 4.60 -2.42 -16.54
N GLY A 62 4.36 -2.09 -15.27
CA GLY A 62 5.30 -2.20 -14.19
C GLY A 62 6.12 -0.92 -13.99
N GLY A 63 6.58 -0.71 -12.76
CA GLY A 63 7.22 0.54 -12.34
C GLY A 63 6.24 1.55 -11.71
N TYR A 64 6.76 2.73 -11.39
CA TYR A 64 5.99 3.81 -10.76
C TYR A 64 6.71 5.17 -10.90
N PRO A 65 5.95 6.28 -10.97
CA PRO A 65 6.51 7.61 -10.75
C PRO A 65 6.71 7.89 -9.25
N GLU A 66 7.79 8.59 -8.90
CA GLU A 66 8.05 9.03 -7.52
C GLU A 66 8.67 10.45 -7.50
N ASN A 67 8.30 11.25 -6.48
CA ASN A 67 8.86 12.58 -6.21
C ASN A 67 8.83 13.49 -7.47
N CYS A 68 7.63 13.60 -8.04
CA CYS A 68 7.35 14.22 -9.35
C CYS A 68 7.49 15.75 -9.35
N THR A 69 7.31 16.41 -8.21
CA THR A 69 7.47 17.87 -8.08
C THR A 69 8.37 18.21 -6.88
N ASN A 70 8.64 19.50 -6.65
CA ASN A 70 9.31 19.98 -5.43
C ASN A 70 8.31 20.49 -4.37
N GLU A 71 7.02 20.18 -4.51
CA GLU A 71 6.00 20.68 -3.60
C GLU A 71 6.07 19.94 -2.27
N LEU A 72 6.46 20.66 -1.22
CA LEU A 72 6.55 20.13 0.13
C LEU A 72 5.18 20.02 0.80
N TYR A 73 5.07 19.11 1.76
CA TYR A 73 3.88 19.01 2.59
C TYR A 73 3.66 20.26 3.46
N ASN A 74 2.44 20.78 3.44
CA ASN A 74 2.00 21.90 4.24
C ASN A 74 0.86 21.46 5.17
N PRO A 75 1.12 21.28 6.49
CA PRO A 75 0.09 20.86 7.45
C PRO A 75 -1.16 21.75 7.49
N SER A 76 -1.04 23.01 7.07
CA SER A 76 -2.19 23.93 7.03
C SER A 76 -3.21 23.57 5.94
N SER A 77 -2.80 22.83 4.90
CA SER A 77 -3.67 22.42 3.78
C SER A 77 -4.69 21.36 4.20
N VAL A 78 -4.39 20.62 5.26
CA VAL A 78 -5.21 19.52 5.80
C VAL A 78 -5.70 19.77 7.22
N ALA A 79 -5.59 21.00 7.72
CA ALA A 79 -5.91 21.33 9.11
C ALA A 79 -7.37 20.96 9.48
N ASP A 80 -8.30 21.05 8.53
CA ASP A 80 -9.72 20.74 8.71
C ASP A 80 -10.03 19.23 8.74
N ILE A 81 -9.16 18.39 8.14
CA ILE A 81 -9.32 16.93 8.10
C ILE A 81 -8.29 16.19 8.97
N ARG A 82 -7.45 16.93 9.71
CA ARG A 82 -6.34 16.35 10.48
C ARG A 82 -6.79 15.28 11.47
N SER A 83 -7.95 15.45 12.12
CA SER A 83 -8.47 14.44 13.06
C SER A 83 -8.82 13.13 12.33
N GLN A 84 -9.43 13.22 11.15
CA GLN A 84 -9.76 12.05 10.32
C GLN A 84 -8.48 11.36 9.83
N MET A 85 -7.46 12.13 9.46
CA MET A 85 -6.15 11.59 9.09
C MET A 85 -5.46 10.92 10.28
N THR A 86 -5.49 11.50 11.47
CA THR A 86 -4.94 10.85 12.67
C THR A 86 -5.66 9.54 12.97
N GLU A 87 -6.98 9.48 12.78
CA GLU A 87 -7.75 8.26 13.05
C GLU A 87 -7.52 7.17 11.99
N ALA A 88 -7.45 7.52 10.70
CA ALA A 88 -7.40 6.53 9.61
C ALA A 88 -5.99 6.30 9.05
N TRP A 89 -5.03 7.20 9.30
CA TRP A 89 -3.71 7.25 8.66
C TRP A 89 -2.62 7.56 9.70
N GLU A 90 -2.68 6.91 10.86
CA GLU A 90 -1.68 7.06 11.91
C GLU A 90 -0.33 6.43 11.51
N SER A 91 0.77 7.07 11.89
CA SER A 91 2.11 6.49 11.83
C SER A 91 2.47 5.82 13.15
N TYR A 92 3.02 4.60 13.04
CA TYR A 92 3.45 3.81 14.19
C TYR A 92 4.95 3.91 14.46
N SER A 93 5.72 4.67 13.68
CA SER A 93 7.19 4.77 13.82
C SER A 93 7.74 6.19 13.92
N GLU A 94 6.92 7.20 13.65
CA GLU A 94 7.33 8.60 13.62
C GLU A 94 6.13 9.55 13.75
N PRO A 95 6.33 10.87 13.91
CA PRO A 95 5.22 11.80 13.95
C PRO A 95 4.41 11.80 12.64
N ASN A 96 3.09 11.82 12.76
CA ASN A 96 2.15 11.78 11.63
C ASN A 96 2.49 12.76 10.50
N ASP A 97 2.80 14.03 10.79
CA ASP A 97 3.14 15.00 9.73
C ASP A 97 4.38 14.62 8.93
N ARG A 98 5.33 13.91 9.54
CA ARG A 98 6.54 13.44 8.85
C ARG A 98 6.23 12.26 7.93
N PHE A 99 5.25 11.44 8.30
CA PHE A 99 4.76 10.34 7.48
C PHE A 99 3.86 10.83 6.35
N TRP A 100 2.85 11.64 6.65
CA TRP A 100 1.99 12.28 5.64
C TRP A 100 2.79 13.12 4.66
N GLY A 101 3.84 13.80 5.14
CA GLY A 101 4.74 14.53 4.27
C GLY A 101 5.49 13.66 3.28
N HIS A 102 5.97 12.49 3.72
CA HIS A 102 6.58 11.50 2.83
C HIS A 102 5.58 11.00 1.78
N GLU A 103 4.38 10.58 2.20
CA GLU A 103 3.36 10.08 1.28
C GLU A 103 2.94 11.13 0.24
N TRP A 104 2.82 12.40 0.65
CA TRP A 104 2.57 13.50 -0.29
C TRP A 104 3.74 13.71 -1.25
N GLU A 105 4.95 13.92 -0.73
CA GLU A 105 6.11 14.32 -1.54
C GLU A 105 6.48 13.21 -2.54
N CYS A 106 6.41 11.95 -2.12
CA CYS A 106 6.86 10.80 -2.89
C CYS A 106 5.80 10.30 -3.86
N HIS A 107 4.53 10.26 -3.45
CA HIS A 107 3.45 9.66 -4.24
C HIS A 107 2.39 10.69 -4.63
N GLY A 108 1.94 11.52 -3.69
CA GLY A 108 0.91 12.53 -3.90
C GLY A 108 1.23 13.51 -5.03
N THR A 109 2.48 13.98 -5.12
CA THR A 109 2.93 14.90 -6.19
C THR A 109 2.82 14.32 -7.60
N CYS A 110 2.65 13.00 -7.74
CA CYS A 110 2.47 12.30 -9.00
C CYS A 110 1.00 12.08 -9.40
N THR A 111 0.04 12.42 -8.52
CA THR A 111 -1.41 12.17 -8.74
C THR A 111 -2.15 13.27 -9.50
N LYS A 112 -1.47 14.36 -9.87
CA LYS A 112 -2.06 15.60 -10.45
C LYS A 112 -3.10 16.32 -9.55
N LEU A 113 -3.40 15.78 -8.37
CA LEU A 113 -4.28 16.39 -7.38
C LEU A 113 -3.54 17.48 -6.60
N GLY A 114 -4.29 18.44 -6.06
CA GLY A 114 -3.76 19.32 -5.01
C GLY A 114 -3.62 18.58 -3.68
N GLN A 115 -2.72 19.03 -2.80
CA GLN A 115 -2.42 18.35 -1.53
C GLN A 115 -3.66 18.04 -0.68
N ALA A 116 -4.52 19.03 -0.45
CA ALA A 116 -5.73 18.85 0.34
C ALA A 116 -6.76 17.93 -0.36
N GLU A 117 -6.75 17.86 -1.69
CA GLU A 117 -7.60 16.98 -2.46
C GLU A 117 -7.08 15.54 -2.41
N PHE A 118 -5.76 15.34 -2.56
CA PHE A 118 -5.12 14.04 -2.40
C PHE A 118 -5.52 13.38 -1.08
N PHE A 119 -5.29 14.04 0.06
CA PHE A 119 -5.60 13.45 1.37
C PHE A 119 -7.10 13.17 1.54
N ARG A 120 -8.00 14.05 1.07
CA ARG A 120 -9.45 13.80 1.10
C ARG A 120 -9.85 12.61 0.22
N THR A 121 -9.24 12.48 -0.95
CA THR A 121 -9.45 11.36 -1.86
C THR A 121 -9.04 10.05 -1.21
N VAL A 122 -7.85 9.99 -0.59
CA VAL A 122 -7.39 8.78 0.12
C VAL A 122 -8.36 8.40 1.25
N LEU A 123 -8.76 9.37 2.09
CA LEU A 123 -9.73 9.14 3.16
C LEU A 123 -11.08 8.64 2.61
N SER A 124 -11.57 9.23 1.52
CA SER A 124 -12.82 8.84 0.88
C SER A 124 -12.75 7.43 0.31
N LEU A 125 -11.64 7.04 -0.30
CA LEU A 125 -11.43 5.68 -0.80
C LEU A 125 -11.37 4.68 0.37
N ASN A 126 -10.63 5.01 1.43
CA ASN A 126 -10.55 4.17 2.63
C ASN A 126 -11.94 3.94 3.25
N GLN A 127 -12.77 4.97 3.35
CA GLN A 127 -14.14 4.84 3.88
C GLN A 127 -15.05 4.05 2.94
N LYS A 128 -14.99 4.31 1.62
CA LYS A 128 -15.85 3.66 0.63
C LYS A 128 -15.57 2.16 0.51
N TYR A 129 -14.30 1.77 0.62
CA TYR A 129 -13.83 0.40 0.47
C TYR A 129 -13.28 -0.12 1.81
N ASN A 130 -14.13 -0.11 2.83
CA ASN A 130 -13.82 -0.49 4.21
C ASN A 130 -13.44 -1.98 4.30
N LEU A 131 -12.19 -2.27 4.66
CA LEU A 131 -11.70 -3.65 4.74
C LEU A 131 -12.26 -4.40 5.95
N GLU A 132 -12.41 -3.73 7.08
CA GLU A 132 -12.92 -4.30 8.32
C GLU A 132 -14.33 -4.84 8.10
N ASP A 133 -15.20 -4.06 7.45
CA ASP A 133 -16.57 -4.48 7.12
C ASP A 133 -16.56 -5.68 6.16
N ALA A 134 -15.72 -5.65 5.11
CA ALA A 134 -15.63 -6.74 4.14
C ALA A 134 -15.19 -8.06 4.80
N LEU A 135 -14.17 -8.01 5.64
CA LEU A 135 -13.64 -9.17 6.34
C LEU A 135 -14.61 -9.67 7.41
N ALA A 136 -15.16 -8.78 8.24
CA ALA A 136 -16.10 -9.15 9.30
C ALA A 136 -17.38 -9.79 8.76
N ASN A 137 -17.89 -9.31 7.62
CA ASN A 137 -19.05 -9.91 6.92
C ASN A 137 -18.78 -11.33 6.41
N ALA A 138 -17.51 -11.72 6.25
CA ALA A 138 -17.09 -13.08 5.93
C ALA A 138 -16.70 -13.91 7.18
N GLY A 139 -16.85 -13.35 8.39
CA GLY A 139 -16.44 -14.00 9.64
C GLY A 139 -14.92 -13.97 9.90
N ILE A 140 -14.18 -13.16 9.13
CA ILE A 140 -12.75 -12.93 9.30
C ILE A 140 -12.59 -11.77 10.26
N VAL A 141 -12.15 -12.06 11.48
CA VAL A 141 -11.99 -11.09 12.55
C VAL A 141 -10.63 -11.28 13.22
N PRO A 142 -10.08 -10.24 13.86
CA PRO A 142 -8.83 -10.36 14.61
C PRO A 142 -8.89 -11.51 15.63
N ASN A 143 -7.89 -12.40 15.59
CA ASN A 143 -7.82 -13.60 16.40
C ASN A 143 -6.38 -14.13 16.52
N GLU A 144 -5.95 -14.49 17.73
CA GLU A 144 -4.59 -15.00 18.01
C GLU A 144 -4.47 -16.53 17.87
N GLN A 145 -5.57 -17.26 17.73
CA GLN A 145 -5.62 -18.73 17.72
C GLN A 145 -6.06 -19.32 16.39
N THR A 146 -6.69 -18.53 15.53
CA THR A 146 -7.28 -18.98 14.28
C THR A 146 -6.54 -18.35 13.13
N THR A 147 -6.21 -19.17 12.13
CA THR A 147 -5.69 -18.70 10.86
C THR A 147 -6.81 -18.61 9.83
N TYR A 148 -6.61 -17.71 8.87
CA TYR A 148 -7.44 -17.55 7.69
C TYR A 148 -6.62 -17.89 6.46
N SER A 149 -7.27 -18.42 5.42
CA SER A 149 -6.56 -18.60 4.17
C SER A 149 -6.40 -17.26 3.46
N THR A 150 -5.30 -17.08 2.73
CA THR A 150 -5.10 -15.88 1.89
C THR A 150 -6.20 -15.77 0.83
N ALA A 151 -6.74 -16.91 0.37
CA ALA A 151 -7.86 -16.96 -0.56
C ALA A 151 -9.15 -16.42 0.07
N ASP A 152 -9.50 -16.83 1.29
CA ASP A 152 -10.72 -16.34 1.97
C ASP A 152 -10.70 -14.82 2.17
N ILE A 153 -9.53 -14.25 2.48
CA ILE A 153 -9.35 -12.78 2.60
C ILE A 153 -9.58 -12.11 1.25
N GLY A 154 -8.98 -12.66 0.18
CA GLY A 154 -9.19 -12.17 -1.19
C GLY A 154 -10.67 -12.23 -1.58
N ASP A 155 -11.30 -13.39 -1.42
CA ASP A 155 -12.70 -13.63 -1.78
C ASP A 155 -13.68 -12.74 -1.00
N ALA A 156 -13.42 -12.49 0.29
CA ALA A 156 -14.23 -11.58 1.10
C ALA A 156 -14.24 -10.16 0.53
N ILE A 157 -13.06 -9.65 0.15
CA ILE A 157 -12.88 -8.31 -0.40
C ILE A 157 -13.46 -8.24 -1.83
N THR A 158 -13.17 -9.23 -2.67
CA THR A 158 -13.72 -9.33 -4.03
C THR A 158 -15.25 -9.38 -4.00
N LYS A 159 -15.84 -10.12 -3.06
CA LYS A 159 -17.29 -10.17 -2.88
C LYS A 159 -17.89 -8.83 -2.47
N ALA A 160 -17.20 -8.06 -1.62
CA ALA A 160 -17.68 -6.78 -1.14
C ALA A 160 -17.57 -5.68 -2.20
N TYR A 161 -16.47 -5.67 -2.98
CA TYR A 161 -16.08 -4.54 -3.81
C TYR A 161 -15.91 -4.84 -5.30
N ASN A 162 -16.14 -6.09 -5.71
CA ASN A 162 -15.99 -6.55 -7.09
C ASN A 162 -14.59 -6.24 -7.67
N ALA A 163 -13.56 -6.36 -6.82
CA ALA A 163 -12.17 -6.10 -7.16
C ALA A 163 -11.25 -6.99 -6.33
N GLN A 164 -10.37 -7.73 -6.99
CA GLN A 164 -9.42 -8.65 -6.38
C GLN A 164 -8.21 -7.90 -5.81
N PRO A 165 -7.96 -7.97 -4.48
CA PRO A 165 -6.82 -7.31 -3.86
C PRO A 165 -5.54 -8.14 -3.98
N THR A 166 -4.40 -7.51 -3.69
CA THR A 166 -3.14 -8.20 -3.33
C THR A 166 -2.97 -8.18 -1.81
N VAL A 167 -2.79 -9.37 -1.21
CA VAL A 167 -2.56 -9.54 0.23
C VAL A 167 -1.08 -9.79 0.50
N ARG A 168 -0.51 -9.07 1.47
CA ARG A 168 0.89 -9.18 1.89
C ARG A 168 1.00 -9.61 3.34
N CYS A 169 2.02 -10.41 3.62
CA CYS A 169 2.26 -11.03 4.91
C CYS A 169 3.65 -10.70 5.45
N ALA A 170 3.76 -10.69 6.77
CA ALA A 170 5.02 -10.70 7.50
C ALA A 170 5.18 -12.03 8.23
N ASN A 171 6.42 -12.51 8.39
CA ASN A 171 6.68 -13.70 9.20
C ASN A 171 6.71 -13.32 10.68
N ARG A 172 6.07 -14.11 11.53
CA ARG A 172 6.20 -13.99 12.99
C ARG A 172 7.63 -14.37 13.41
N ARG A 173 8.15 -13.74 14.47
CA ARG A 173 9.54 -13.96 14.95
C ARG A 173 9.80 -15.39 15.42
N GLN A 174 8.81 -15.93 16.10
CA GLN A 174 8.78 -17.29 16.63
C GLN A 174 7.81 -18.03 15.73
N GLU A 175 8.30 -19.07 15.07
CA GLU A 175 7.51 -20.01 14.26
C GLU A 175 7.22 -19.58 12.82
N GLY A 176 7.08 -20.57 11.93
CA GLY A 176 6.91 -20.37 10.48
C GLY A 176 5.56 -19.77 10.06
N GLU A 177 4.86 -19.16 11.01
CA GLU A 177 3.58 -18.48 10.92
C GLU A 177 3.71 -17.15 10.17
N GLN A 178 2.63 -16.77 9.50
CA GLN A 178 2.51 -15.48 8.85
C GLN A 178 1.40 -14.66 9.48
N LEU A 179 1.64 -13.36 9.59
CA LEU A 179 0.68 -12.37 10.03
C LEU A 179 0.27 -11.54 8.81
N LEU A 180 -1.00 -11.13 8.74
CA LEU A 180 -1.44 -10.14 7.76
C LEU A 180 -0.65 -8.85 7.96
N ASP A 181 0.08 -8.40 6.95
CA ASP A 181 0.88 -7.17 7.02
C ASP A 181 0.16 -6.01 6.34
N SER A 182 -0.28 -6.20 5.11
CA SER A 182 -0.90 -5.15 4.31
C SER A 182 -1.81 -5.72 3.23
N ILE A 183 -2.79 -4.92 2.82
CA ILE A 183 -3.68 -5.21 1.70
C ILE A 183 -3.62 -4.05 0.72
N PHE A 184 -3.42 -4.38 -0.55
CA PHE A 184 -3.38 -3.49 -1.68
C PHE A 184 -4.69 -3.65 -2.43
N MET A 185 -5.41 -2.54 -2.65
CA MET A 185 -6.49 -2.49 -3.65
C MET A 185 -6.06 -1.60 -4.79
N CYS A 186 -6.49 -1.97 -5.98
CA CYS A 186 -6.14 -1.27 -7.21
C CYS A 186 -7.31 -0.44 -7.70
N PHE A 187 -6.97 0.72 -8.25
CA PHE A 187 -7.93 1.66 -8.80
C PHE A 187 -7.44 2.17 -10.15
N ASN A 188 -8.36 2.27 -11.10
CA ASN A 188 -8.07 2.91 -12.38
C ASN A 188 -7.89 4.44 -12.23
N GLU A 189 -7.60 5.13 -13.34
CA GLU A 189 -7.44 6.59 -13.35
C GLU A 189 -8.66 7.38 -12.87
N ASN A 190 -9.85 6.77 -12.89
CA ASN A 190 -11.10 7.35 -12.40
C ASN A 190 -11.37 7.01 -10.92
N LEU A 191 -10.43 6.36 -10.24
CA LEU A 191 -10.52 5.92 -8.84
C LEU A 191 -11.66 4.90 -8.60
N GLU A 192 -11.98 4.12 -9.62
CA GLU A 192 -12.88 2.97 -9.52
C GLU A 192 -12.07 1.71 -9.26
N ALA A 193 -12.55 0.85 -8.36
CA ALA A 193 -11.84 -0.36 -7.98
C ALA A 193 -11.76 -1.34 -9.15
N GLU A 194 -10.59 -1.96 -9.31
CA GLU A 194 -10.32 -2.98 -10.32
C GLU A 194 -9.43 -4.09 -9.76
N ASP A 195 -9.38 -5.22 -10.44
CA ASP A 195 -8.54 -6.35 -10.06
C ASP A 195 -7.06 -5.97 -10.16
N CYS A 196 -6.28 -6.20 -9.11
CA CYS A 196 -4.86 -5.84 -9.11
C CYS A 196 -4.01 -6.61 -10.15
N LEU A 197 -4.47 -7.78 -10.58
CA LEU A 197 -3.82 -8.54 -11.65
C LEU A 197 -4.06 -7.93 -13.03
N ASP A 198 -5.23 -7.34 -13.24
CA ASP A 198 -5.61 -6.69 -14.50
C ASP A 198 -4.99 -5.29 -14.60
N ALA A 199 -4.88 -4.58 -13.46
CA ALA A 199 -4.21 -3.29 -13.36
C ALA A 199 -2.72 -3.35 -13.74
N CYS A 200 -2.06 -4.50 -13.57
CA CYS A 200 -0.67 -4.68 -13.96
C CYS A 200 -0.32 -6.10 -14.46
N PRO A 201 -0.65 -6.41 -15.73
CA PRO A 201 -0.49 -7.75 -16.29
C PRO A 201 0.97 -8.19 -16.46
N GLN A 202 1.91 -7.24 -16.54
CA GLN A 202 3.35 -7.53 -16.61
C GLN A 202 3.96 -7.94 -15.26
N GLY A 203 3.14 -7.93 -14.19
CA GLY A 203 3.51 -8.35 -12.86
C GLY A 203 3.99 -7.19 -12.00
N CYS A 204 3.04 -6.53 -11.34
CA CYS A 204 3.32 -5.65 -10.21
C CYS A 204 3.22 -6.42 -8.88
N GLU A 205 3.16 -5.70 -7.75
CA GLU A 205 3.13 -6.22 -6.38
C GLU A 205 2.38 -7.56 -6.27
N ARG A 206 3.09 -8.60 -5.83
CA ARG A 206 2.55 -9.97 -5.70
C ARG A 206 2.39 -10.34 -4.25
N SER A 207 1.43 -11.23 -3.97
CA SER A 207 1.34 -11.81 -2.64
C SER A 207 2.62 -12.60 -2.31
N ASN A 208 3.12 -12.37 -1.10
CA ASN A 208 4.18 -13.18 -0.49
C ASN A 208 3.61 -14.09 0.63
N CYS A 209 2.28 -14.15 0.74
CA CYS A 209 1.60 -14.99 1.72
C CYS A 209 1.65 -16.46 1.29
N LYS A 210 1.74 -17.33 2.28
CA LYS A 210 1.49 -18.76 2.18
C LYS A 210 -0.03 -18.98 2.23
N GLU A 211 -0.42 -20.24 2.34
CA GLU A 211 -1.83 -20.62 2.39
C GLU A 211 -2.57 -20.00 3.58
N ALA A 212 -1.96 -19.96 4.77
CA ALA A 212 -2.60 -19.52 6.00
C ALA A 212 -1.85 -18.37 6.70
N LEU A 213 -2.59 -17.43 7.28
CA LEU A 213 -2.08 -16.31 8.05
C LEU A 213 -2.97 -15.99 9.27
N TYR A 214 -2.40 -15.31 10.26
CA TYR A 214 -3.14 -14.74 11.40
C TYR A 214 -3.47 -13.28 11.16
N LEU A 215 -4.61 -12.84 11.69
CA LEU A 215 -4.97 -11.44 11.85
C LEU A 215 -4.81 -11.08 13.34
N PRO A 216 -3.63 -10.63 13.78
CA PRO A 216 -3.34 -10.52 15.21
C PRO A 216 -4.14 -9.40 15.87
N VAL A 217 -4.47 -9.58 17.15
CA VAL A 217 -5.25 -8.61 17.93
C VAL A 217 -4.33 -7.55 18.54
N GLU A 218 -4.85 -6.35 18.72
CA GLU A 218 -4.17 -5.27 19.43
C GLU A 218 -3.74 -5.75 20.82
N ASN A 219 -2.46 -5.58 21.13
CA ASN A 219 -1.95 -5.97 22.44
C ASN A 219 -2.30 -4.86 23.45
N ALA A 220 -3.40 -5.06 24.17
CA ALA A 220 -3.89 -4.13 25.20
C ALA A 220 -2.86 -3.81 26.30
N LEU A 221 -1.85 -4.66 26.53
CA LEU A 221 -0.77 -4.41 27.50
C LEU A 221 0.34 -3.54 26.90
N ALA A 222 0.65 -3.71 25.61
CA ALA A 222 1.60 -2.89 24.87
C ALA A 222 1.04 -1.47 24.62
N SER A 223 -0.25 -1.35 24.33
CA SER A 223 -0.94 -0.06 24.19
C SER A 223 -1.02 0.73 25.50
N GLN A 224 -0.79 0.08 26.65
CA GLN A 224 -0.71 0.71 27.98
C GLN A 224 0.74 1.04 28.42
N GLY A 225 1.74 0.87 27.55
CA GLY A 225 3.14 1.21 27.86
C GLY A 225 3.82 0.26 28.85
N LEU A 226 3.22 -0.91 29.12
CA LEU A 226 3.84 -1.96 29.91
C LEU A 226 4.76 -2.77 29.00
N ALA A 227 6.04 -2.81 29.34
CA ALA A 227 7.11 -3.32 28.51
C ALA A 227 6.80 -4.71 27.93
N LEU A 228 6.91 -4.82 26.60
CA LEU A 228 6.89 -6.07 25.85
C LEU A 228 8.09 -6.99 26.17
N ASP A 229 8.98 -6.59 27.09
CA ASP A 229 10.16 -7.35 27.51
C ASP A 229 9.82 -8.79 27.96
N ASN A 230 8.57 -9.06 28.37
CA ASN A 230 8.12 -10.38 28.80
C ASN A 230 7.34 -11.20 27.74
N LEU A 231 7.13 -10.67 26.52
CA LEU A 231 6.60 -11.44 25.38
C LEU A 231 7.69 -11.79 24.36
N VAL A 232 8.90 -11.25 24.55
CA VAL A 232 10.09 -11.56 23.75
C VAL A 232 11.01 -12.48 24.55
N ASP A 233 10.49 -13.54 25.17
CA ASP A 233 11.38 -14.59 25.67
C ASP A 233 11.76 -15.49 24.49
N GLY A 234 12.89 -15.14 23.86
CA GLY A 234 13.61 -15.99 22.91
C GLY A 234 13.24 -15.81 21.44
N SER A 235 13.66 -14.72 20.78
CA SER A 235 13.73 -14.71 19.31
C SER A 235 14.64 -13.59 18.77
N GLY A 236 15.19 -13.80 17.57
CA GLY A 236 16.23 -12.97 16.97
C GLY A 236 15.90 -11.47 16.80
N PRO A 237 16.85 -10.67 16.28
CA PRO A 237 16.76 -9.22 16.26
C PRO A 237 15.53 -8.73 15.48
N LEU A 238 14.92 -7.63 15.96
CA LEU A 238 13.88 -6.93 15.22
C LEU A 238 14.35 -6.50 13.83
N ARG A 239 13.43 -6.52 12.85
CA ARG A 239 13.72 -5.89 11.56
C ARG A 239 13.91 -4.40 11.80
N ARG A 240 14.92 -3.84 11.15
CA ARG A 240 15.13 -2.40 11.07
C ARG A 240 14.91 -2.03 9.61
N ARG A 241 13.69 -1.68 9.27
CA ARG A 241 13.41 -1.01 8.00
C ARG A 241 13.89 0.42 8.14
N GLY A 242 14.91 0.76 7.36
CA GLY A 242 15.23 2.17 7.15
C GLY A 242 14.05 2.83 6.46
N ARG A 243 13.82 4.12 6.72
CA ARG A 243 12.95 4.92 5.86
C ARG A 243 13.46 4.76 4.43
N VAL A 244 12.59 4.35 3.52
CA VAL A 244 12.92 4.39 2.09
C VAL A 244 12.97 5.85 1.69
N GLU A 245 14.12 6.31 1.21
CA GLU A 245 14.25 7.66 0.66
C GLU A 245 13.67 7.70 -0.74
N CYS A 246 12.88 8.72 -1.01
CA CYS A 246 12.23 8.89 -2.31
C CYS A 246 13.20 9.40 -3.35
N GLN A 247 13.23 8.71 -4.47
CA GLN A 247 14.08 8.97 -5.59
C GLN A 247 13.26 9.64 -6.69
N ARG A 248 13.68 10.83 -7.11
CA ARG A 248 12.99 11.55 -8.18
C ARG A 248 13.05 10.77 -9.50
N GLY A 249 11.90 10.56 -10.12
CA GLY A 249 11.76 10.14 -11.51
C GLY A 249 10.81 8.97 -11.71
N ASP A 250 10.82 8.45 -12.93
CA ASP A 250 10.09 7.24 -13.32
C ASP A 250 10.96 6.00 -13.09
N HIS A 251 10.46 5.10 -12.26
CA HIS A 251 11.13 3.85 -11.94
C HIS A 251 10.58 2.74 -12.82
N GLY A 252 11.47 2.00 -13.49
CA GLY A 252 11.08 0.89 -14.36
C GLY A 252 10.61 -0.37 -13.59
N PRO A 253 10.12 -1.41 -14.30
CA PRO A 253 9.56 -2.62 -13.69
C PRO A 253 10.52 -3.36 -12.73
N SER A 254 11.84 -3.21 -12.90
CA SER A 254 12.85 -3.82 -12.03
C SER A 254 13.02 -3.14 -10.67
N ALA A 255 12.39 -1.98 -10.44
CA ALA A 255 12.50 -1.23 -9.18
C ALA A 255 11.56 -1.74 -8.07
N GLN A 256 10.62 -2.64 -8.39
CA GLN A 256 9.63 -3.15 -7.44
C GLN A 256 10.20 -4.06 -6.33
N ALA A 257 11.49 -4.38 -6.36
CA ALA A 257 12.10 -5.30 -5.39
C ALA A 257 12.54 -4.66 -4.05
N VAL A 258 12.37 -3.34 -3.85
CA VAL A 258 12.93 -2.65 -2.67
C VAL A 258 11.88 -1.86 -1.86
N GLN A 259 10.65 -1.78 -2.37
CA GLN A 259 9.47 -1.12 -1.78
C GLN A 259 9.15 -1.38 -0.30
N ALA A 260 9.16 -2.67 0.04
CA ALA A 260 8.57 -3.19 1.26
C ALA A 260 9.49 -4.24 1.87
N SER A 261 10.74 -3.85 2.14
CA SER A 261 11.47 -4.50 3.25
C SER A 261 10.75 -4.18 4.51
#